data_AF-A0A7K2P748-F1
#
_entry.id   AF-A0A7K2P748-F1
#
_cell.length_a   1.000
_cell.length_b   1.000
_cell.length_c   1.000
_cell.angle_alpha   90.00
_cell.angle_beta   90.00
_cell.angle_gamma   90.00
#
_symmetry.space_group_name_H-M   'P 1'
#
loop_
_entity.id
_entity.type
_entity.pdbx_description
1 polymer ?
#
loop_
_entity_poly.entity_id
_entity_poly.type
_entity_poly.pdbx_seq_one_letter_code
_entity_poly.pdbx_strand_id
1 'polypeptide(L)'
;LGQYAEARRMDEHTLGGRRRILGEDHLRTLQSAYSLAVTLSALREHATAVHLLKDTRARSRRTLGEDHQLTKDVTEALANELTAVGKRHEAQKLLSARKAGARQGTRRKRR
;
A
#
# COMPACT_ATOMS: atom_id res chain seq x y z
N LEU A 1 9.18 -22.59 -0.16
CA LEU A 1 8.90 -21.84 1.10
C LEU A 1 10.12 -21.05 1.60
N GLY A 2 11.36 -21.52 1.43
CA GLY A 2 12.57 -20.81 1.91
C GLY A 2 12.81 -19.43 1.28
N GLN A 3 12.59 -19.26 -0.03
CA GLN A 3 12.88 -18.01 -0.75
C GLN A 3 12.00 -16.83 -0.28
N TYR A 4 10.73 -17.06 0.05
CA TYR A 4 9.83 -16.01 0.52
C TYR A 4 10.12 -15.58 1.97
N ALA A 5 10.58 -16.51 2.82
CA ALA A 5 11.00 -16.17 4.18
C ALA A 5 12.29 -15.34 4.19
N GLU A 6 13.22 -15.63 3.28
CA GLU A 6 14.42 -14.82 3.07
C GLU A 6 14.08 -13.44 2.51
N ALA A 7 13.23 -13.37 1.48
CA ALA A 7 12.71 -12.11 0.93
C ALA A 7 12.06 -11.25 2.01
N ARG A 8 11.24 -11.86 2.89
CA ARG A 8 10.62 -11.16 4.02
C ARG A 8 11.67 -10.52 4.94
N ARG A 9 12.70 -11.28 5.35
CA ARG A 9 13.76 -10.75 6.22
C ARG A 9 14.53 -9.60 5.56
N MET A 10 14.82 -9.73 4.26
CA MET A 10 15.48 -8.67 3.49
C MET A 10 14.62 -7.41 3.38
N ASP A 11 13.32 -7.57 3.11
CA ASP A 11 12.36 -6.48 3.02
C ASP A 11 12.18 -5.76 4.37
N GLU A 12 12.07 -6.52 5.48
CA GLU A 12 11.99 -5.99 6.84
C GLU A 12 13.25 -5.18 7.21
N HIS A 13 14.43 -5.73 6.95
CA HIS A 13 15.70 -5.05 7.21
C HIS A 13 15.83 -3.76 6.38
N THR A 14 15.49 -3.83 5.09
CA THR A 14 15.53 -2.69 4.17
C THR A 14 14.56 -1.60 4.59
N LEU A 15 13.33 -1.97 4.99
CA LEU A 15 12.34 -1.04 5.48
C LEU A 15 12.79 -0.37 6.78
N GLY A 16 13.34 -1.14 7.73
CA GLY A 16 13.87 -0.60 8.98
C GLY A 16 15.00 0.42 8.76
N GLY A 17 15.95 0.10 7.90
CA GLY A 17 17.04 1.01 7.52
C GLY A 17 16.53 2.28 6.85
N ARG A 18 15.62 2.16 5.89
CA ARG A 18 15.04 3.32 5.18
C ARG A 18 14.19 4.19 6.09
N ARG A 19 13.42 3.62 7.03
CA ARG A 19 12.69 4.39 8.05
C ARG A 19 13.63 5.21 8.92
N ARG A 20 14.77 4.64 9.34
CA ARG A 20 15.75 5.32 10.18
C ARG A 20 16.49 6.45 9.43
N ILE A 21 16.86 6.22 8.17
CA ILE A 21 17.71 7.15 7.40
C ILE A 21 16.87 8.22 6.70
N LEU A 22 15.76 7.82 6.07
CA LEU A 22 14.96 8.69 5.19
C LEU A 22 13.65 9.15 5.84
N GLY A 23 13.25 8.52 6.94
CA GLY A 23 11.94 8.72 7.56
C GLY A 23 10.85 7.84 6.95
N GLU A 24 9.71 7.79 7.63
CA GLU A 24 8.59 6.90 7.28
C GLU A 24 7.78 7.37 6.06
N ASP A 25 7.83 8.66 5.77
CA ASP A 25 7.01 9.32 4.74
C ASP A 25 7.74 9.44 3.38
N HIS A 26 9.02 9.07 3.33
CA HIS A 26 9.84 9.13 2.13
C HIS A 26 9.41 8.09 1.08
N LEU A 27 9.39 8.47 -0.20
CA LEU A 27 8.91 7.63 -1.31
C LEU A 27 9.57 6.24 -1.32
N ARG A 28 10.89 6.16 -1.13
CA ARG A 28 11.63 4.88 -1.07
C ARG A 28 11.22 4.01 0.13
N THR A 29 10.91 4.62 1.26
CA THR A 29 10.42 3.90 2.45
C THR A 29 9.04 3.32 2.19
N LEU A 30 8.14 4.11 1.59
CA LEU A 30 6.80 3.67 1.22
C LEU A 30 6.83 2.54 0.16
N GLN A 31 7.71 2.63 -0.84
CA GLN A 31 7.93 1.54 -1.80
C GLN A 31 8.38 0.25 -1.12
N SER A 32 9.26 0.35 -0.11
CA SER A 32 9.74 -0.82 0.63
C SER A 32 8.64 -1.46 1.46
N ALA A 33 7.80 -0.64 2.10
CA ALA A 33 6.66 -1.13 2.86
C ALA A 33 5.64 -1.84 1.95
N TYR A 34 5.42 -1.33 0.74
CA TYR A 34 4.60 -2.00 -0.27
C TYR A 34 5.20 -3.35 -0.69
N SER A 35 6.50 -3.41 -1.00
CA SER A 35 7.19 -4.66 -1.34
C SER A 35 7.07 -5.71 -0.24
N LEU A 36 7.32 -5.32 1.03
CA LEU A 36 7.16 -6.22 2.17
C LEU A 36 5.72 -6.76 2.28
N ALA A 37 4.71 -5.92 2.04
CA ALA A 37 3.33 -6.36 2.08
C ALA A 37 3.00 -7.39 0.99
N VAL A 38 3.57 -7.25 -0.21
CA VAL A 38 3.42 -8.24 -1.29
C VAL A 38 4.09 -9.57 -0.89
N THR A 39 5.28 -9.51 -0.29
CA THR A 39 5.95 -10.71 0.23
C THR A 39 5.12 -11.40 1.32
N LEU A 40 4.53 -10.64 2.25
CA LEU A 40 3.65 -11.17 3.29
C LEU A 40 2.39 -11.82 2.70
N SER A 41 1.81 -11.23 1.65
CA SER A 41 0.68 -11.83 0.92
C SER A 41 1.05 -13.17 0.29
N ALA A 42 2.23 -13.28 -0.35
CA ALA A 42 2.73 -14.53 -0.91
C ALA A 42 2.95 -15.61 0.15
N LEU A 43 3.30 -15.21 1.39
CA LEU A 43 3.39 -16.08 2.56
C LEU A 43 2.04 -16.40 3.22
N ARG A 44 0.92 -15.88 2.68
CA ARG A 44 -0.43 -15.98 3.23
C ARG A 44 -0.60 -15.36 4.62
N GLU A 45 0.29 -14.43 4.96
CA GLU A 45 0.23 -13.61 6.17
C GLU A 45 -0.67 -12.38 5.93
N HIS A 46 -1.91 -12.63 5.49
CA HIS A 46 -2.82 -11.59 5.00
C HIS A 46 -3.13 -10.51 6.05
N ALA A 47 -3.25 -10.87 7.34
CA ALA A 47 -3.51 -9.89 8.40
C ALA A 47 -2.38 -8.87 8.53
N THR A 48 -1.13 -9.33 8.52
CA THR A 48 0.06 -8.48 8.58
C THR A 48 0.17 -7.61 7.33
N ALA A 49 -0.09 -8.19 6.14
CA ALA A 49 -0.10 -7.45 4.88
C ALA A 49 -1.16 -6.33 4.88
N VAL A 50 -2.39 -6.60 5.33
CA VAL A 50 -3.46 -5.60 5.45
C VAL A 50 -3.04 -4.44 6.36
N HIS A 51 -2.44 -4.73 7.52
CA HIS A 51 -2.00 -3.70 8.45
C HIS A 51 -0.94 -2.78 7.83
N LEU A 52 0.07 -3.38 7.19
CA LEU A 52 1.14 -2.64 6.54
C LEU A 52 0.65 -1.81 5.34
N LEU A 53 -0.26 -2.34 4.53
CA LEU A 53 -0.87 -1.63 3.40
C LEU A 53 -1.76 -0.47 3.86
N LYS A 54 -2.49 -0.61 4.97
CA LYS A 54 -3.28 0.49 5.55
C LYS A 54 -2.41 1.67 5.96
N ASP A 55 -1.32 1.42 6.67
CA ASP A 55 -0.36 2.46 7.07
C ASP A 55 0.30 3.11 5.84
N THR A 56 0.82 2.28 4.93
CA THR A 56 1.48 2.74 3.69
C THR A 56 0.55 3.61 2.85
N ARG A 57 -0.73 3.22 2.71
CA ARG A 57 -1.74 4.00 1.97
C ARG A 57 -2.02 5.34 2.63
N ALA A 58 -2.15 5.36 3.96
CA ALA A 58 -2.44 6.60 4.68
C ALA A 58 -1.31 7.62 4.49
N ARG A 59 -0.06 7.15 4.56
CA ARG A 59 1.14 7.97 4.34
C ARG A 59 1.29 8.39 2.89
N SER A 60 1.20 7.45 1.93
CA SER A 60 1.34 7.77 0.51
C SER A 60 0.28 8.75 0.03
N ARG A 61 -0.95 8.65 0.55
CA ARG A 61 -2.00 9.63 0.26
C ARG A 61 -1.66 11.03 0.82
N ARG A 62 -1.09 11.11 2.02
CA ARG A 62 -0.69 12.38 2.64
C ARG A 62 0.50 13.01 1.90
N THR A 63 1.47 12.21 1.48
CA THR A 63 2.74 12.71 0.94
C THR A 63 2.74 12.87 -0.58
N LEU A 64 2.08 11.95 -1.30
CA LEU A 64 2.08 11.90 -2.77
C LEU A 64 0.70 12.24 -3.38
N GLY A 65 -0.36 12.22 -2.58
CA GLY A 65 -1.74 12.39 -3.05
C GLY A 65 -2.41 11.09 -3.48
N GLU A 66 -3.74 11.15 -3.69
CA GLU A 66 -4.57 10.00 -4.09
C GLU A 66 -4.29 9.54 -5.54
N ASP A 67 -3.90 10.46 -6.42
CA ASP A 67 -3.70 10.19 -7.85
C ASP A 67 -2.32 9.62 -8.20
N HIS A 68 -1.38 9.62 -7.25
CA HIS A 68 -0.05 9.07 -7.46
C HIS A 68 -0.10 7.55 -7.66
N GLN A 69 0.72 7.03 -8.58
CA GLN A 69 0.74 5.61 -8.94
C GLN A 69 0.94 4.70 -7.72
N LEU A 70 1.94 4.99 -6.88
CA LEU A 70 2.17 4.23 -5.64
C LEU A 70 0.93 4.17 -4.73
N THR A 71 0.19 5.28 -4.55
CA THR A 71 -1.02 5.29 -3.73
C THR A 71 -2.10 4.39 -4.34
N LYS A 72 -2.21 4.37 -5.67
CA LYS A 72 -3.15 3.49 -6.39
C LYS A 72 -2.76 2.02 -6.23
N ASP A 73 -1.49 1.69 -6.40
CA ASP A 73 -0.98 0.31 -6.29
C ASP A 73 -1.19 -0.26 -4.87
N VAL A 74 -0.87 0.54 -3.84
CA VAL A 74 -1.11 0.16 -2.43
C VAL A 74 -2.60 0.00 -2.16
N THR A 75 -3.45 0.87 -2.73
CA THR A 75 -4.91 0.80 -2.60
C THR A 75 -5.47 -0.49 -3.23
N GLU A 76 -5.00 -0.86 -4.42
CA GLU A 76 -5.40 -2.10 -5.08
C GLU A 76 -4.96 -3.34 -4.30
N ALA A 77 -3.70 -3.39 -3.86
CA ALA A 77 -3.22 -4.49 -3.03
C ALA A 77 -4.02 -4.62 -1.73
N LEU A 78 -4.34 -3.50 -1.06
CA LEU A 78 -5.16 -3.53 0.15
C LEU A 78 -6.56 -4.10 -0.10
N ALA A 79 -7.20 -3.76 -1.22
CA ALA A 79 -8.50 -4.34 -1.58
C ALA A 79 -8.42 -5.85 -1.85
N ASN A 80 -7.34 -6.31 -2.50
CA ASN A 80 -7.11 -7.73 -2.74
C ASN A 80 -6.91 -8.49 -1.42
N GLU A 81 -6.06 -7.98 -0.52
CA GLU A 81 -5.85 -8.59 0.79
C GLU A 81 -7.12 -8.59 1.66
N LEU A 82 -7.89 -7.50 1.65
CA LEU A 82 -9.18 -7.44 2.33
C LEU A 82 -10.17 -8.49 1.78
N THR A 83 -10.15 -8.72 0.47
CA THR A 83 -10.97 -9.77 -0.16
C THR A 83 -10.51 -11.16 0.28
N ALA A 84 -9.19 -11.39 0.38
CA ALA A 84 -8.61 -12.66 0.84
C ALA A 84 -8.98 -13.00 2.29
N VAL A 85 -9.08 -11.98 3.17
CA VAL A 85 -9.54 -12.17 4.57
C VAL A 85 -11.07 -12.10 4.74
N GLY A 86 -11.84 -12.16 3.64
CA GLY A 86 -13.31 -12.17 3.66
C GLY A 86 -13.99 -10.80 3.83
N LYS A 87 -13.23 -9.71 3.94
CA LYS A 87 -13.73 -8.33 4.11
C LYS A 87 -14.07 -7.67 2.77
N ARG A 88 -14.88 -8.35 1.95
CA ARG A 88 -15.24 -7.92 0.58
C ARG A 88 -15.92 -6.55 0.54
N HIS A 89 -16.76 -6.24 1.53
CA HIS A 89 -17.44 -4.95 1.60
C HIS A 89 -16.46 -3.78 1.82
N GLU A 90 -15.45 -3.96 2.70
CA GLU A 90 -14.40 -2.97 2.90
C GLU A 90 -13.58 -2.77 1.62
N ALA A 91 -13.23 -3.85 0.91
CA ALA A 91 -12.51 -3.79 -0.37
C ALA A 91 -13.29 -3.01 -1.44
N GLN A 92 -14.59 -3.28 -1.58
CA GLN A 92 -15.45 -2.58 -2.53
C GLN A 92 -15.56 -1.08 -2.21
N LYS A 93 -15.76 -0.72 -0.94
CA LYS A 93 -15.82 0.67 -0.49
C LYS A 93 -14.51 1.43 -0.79
N LEU A 94 -13.38 0.74 -0.63
CA LEU A 94 -12.07 1.31 -0.88
C LEU A 94 -11.83 1.57 -2.38
N LEU A 95 -12.24 0.64 -3.26
CA LEU A 95 -12.14 0.82 -4.72
C LEU A 95 -13.17 1.83 -5.27
N SER A 96 -14.36 1.93 -4.69
CA SER A 96 -15.37 2.91 -5.11
C SER A 96 -14.98 4.34 -4.72
N ALA A 97 -14.40 4.53 -3.54
CA ALA A 97 -13.85 5.83 -3.10
C ALA A 97 -12.75 6.34 -4.04
N ARG A 98 -11.89 5.45 -4.56
CA ARG A 98 -10.86 5.79 -5.56
C ARG A 98 -11.47 6.38 -6.83
N LYS A 99 -12.54 5.75 -7.35
CA LYS A 99 -13.22 6.21 -8.58
C LYS A 99 -13.91 7.57 -8.39
N ALA A 100 -14.37 7.87 -7.18
CA ALA A 100 -14.99 9.15 -6.86
C ALA A 100 -13.99 10.32 -6.86
N GLY A 101 -12.76 10.10 -6.37
CA GLY A 101 -11.68 11.09 -6.40
C GLY A 101 -11.20 11.43 -7.82
N ALA A 102 -10.99 10.41 -8.67
CA ALA A 102 -10.54 10.59 -10.06
C ALA A 102 -11.49 11.43 -10.93
N ARG A 103 -12.81 11.41 -10.63
CA ARG A 103 -13.82 12.20 -11.35
C ARG A 103 -13.82 13.69 -10.98
N GLN A 104 -13.23 14.09 -9.86
CA GLN A 104 -13.21 15.49 -9.41
C GLN A 104 -11.99 16.26 -9.94
N GLY A 105 -10.87 15.59 -10.21
CA GLY A 105 -9.63 16.22 -10.72
C GLY A 105 -9.73 16.78 -12.14
N THR A 106 -10.62 16.25 -12.98
CA THR A 106 -10.78 16.68 -14.38
C THR A 106 -11.61 17.96 -14.55
N ARG A 107 -12.22 18.50 -13.47
CA ARG A 107 -13.06 19.71 -13.51
C ARG A 107 -12.33 21.01 -13.16
N ARG A 108 -11.02 21.00 -12.87
CA ARG A 108 -10.23 22.16 -12.41
C ARG A 108 -9.19 22.69 -13.41
N LYS A 109 -9.50 22.73 -14.71
CA LYS A 109 -8.74 23.52 -15.70
C LYS A 109 -9.66 24.15 -16.75
N ARG A 110 -10.43 25.16 -16.35
CA ARG A 110 -11.00 26.19 -17.24
C ARG A 110 -11.23 27.46 -16.43
N ARG A 111 -10.19 28.30 -16.31
CA ARG A 111 -10.27 29.75 -16.15
C ARG A 111 -8.94 30.32 -16.64
#